data_AF-A0AA46S465-F1
#
_entry.id   AF-A0AA46S465-F1
#
_cell.length_a   1.000
_cell.length_b   1.000
_cell.length_c   1.000
_cell.angle_alpha   90.00
_cell.angle_beta   90.00
_cell.angle_gamma   90.00
#
_symmetry.space_group_name_H-M   'P 1'
#
loop_
_entity.id
_entity.type
_entity.pdbx_description
1 polymer ?
#
loop_
_entity_poly.entity_id
_entity_poly.type
_entity_poly.pdbx_seq_one_letter_code
_entity_poly.pdbx_strand_id
1 'polypeptide(L)'
;MSETLQLEQLTASLQQLLGEALFGIYLYGSAVDGGLGPESDLDLLVVITQALTLQQRKQLAETLLQISHPIGAVQRALEVTIVHKDHILSGSYPLSYELQFGEWLRDELNQGVILSEHADPDLSILLKKAQMHHLTLLGPSFSQWSVEIPVQQLWQAMADTYPSIVAHWDEDADERNQILALCRIYFSLVTNEIAPKDQAAQWVIAQLQPQHQPVLQRMSQEYKGQIAKQNWQDEHQALQPIVDFLSSRIDEQFKKKSSLNK
;
A
#
# COMPACT_ATOMS: atom_id res chain seq x y z
N MET A 1 15.91 5.26 -17.03
CA MET A 1 16.60 5.01 -15.76
C MET A 1 16.08 3.68 -15.24
N SER A 2 16.94 2.73 -14.83
CA SER A 2 16.45 1.48 -14.22
C SER A 2 15.87 1.76 -12.83
N GLU A 3 15.02 0.87 -12.31
CA GLU A 3 14.48 0.97 -10.94
C GLU A 3 15.60 1.14 -9.91
N THR A 4 16.72 0.44 -10.09
CA THR A 4 17.91 0.57 -9.23
C THR A 4 18.45 2.00 -9.22
N LEU A 5 18.64 2.62 -10.38
CA LEU A 5 19.13 3.99 -10.46
C LEU A 5 18.13 4.99 -9.88
N GLN A 6 16.82 4.74 -10.03
CA GLN A 6 15.76 5.56 -9.41
C GLN A 6 15.83 5.51 -7.88
N LEU A 7 16.00 4.31 -7.32
CA LEU A 7 16.14 4.08 -5.89
C LEU A 7 17.45 4.66 -5.33
N GLU A 8 18.55 4.56 -6.08
CA GLU A 8 19.83 5.19 -5.71
C GLU A 8 19.72 6.72 -5.68
N GLN A 9 19.07 7.32 -6.68
CA GLN A 9 18.81 8.76 -6.72
C GLN A 9 17.94 9.19 -5.54
N LEU A 10 16.83 8.48 -5.29
CA LEU A 10 15.96 8.75 -4.14
C LEU A 10 16.73 8.67 -2.82
N THR A 11 17.51 7.60 -2.64
CA THR A 11 18.29 7.38 -1.42
C THR A 11 19.28 8.53 -1.19
N ALA A 12 20.03 8.93 -2.21
CA ALA A 12 20.97 10.04 -2.13
C ALA A 12 20.28 11.37 -1.79
N SER A 13 19.14 11.67 -2.44
CA SER A 13 18.37 12.88 -2.18
C SER A 13 17.82 12.91 -0.75
N LEU A 14 17.28 11.79 -0.25
CA LEU A 14 16.79 11.70 1.12
C LEU A 14 17.91 11.86 2.15
N GLN A 15 19.08 11.24 1.92
CA GLN A 15 20.25 11.41 2.78
C GLN A 15 20.69 12.88 2.86
N GLN A 16 20.70 13.58 1.72
CA GLN A 16 21.09 14.99 1.68
C GLN A 16 20.07 15.90 2.40
N LEU A 17 18.77 15.65 2.23
CA LEU A 17 17.71 16.50 2.79
C LEU A 17 17.47 16.28 4.28
N LEU A 18 17.59 15.03 4.74
CA LEU A 18 17.23 14.64 6.10
C LEU A 18 18.44 14.48 7.01
N GLY A 19 19.63 14.26 6.47
CA GLY A 19 20.88 14.18 7.23
C GLY A 19 20.79 13.18 8.38
N GLU A 20 21.15 13.62 9.58
CA GLU A 20 21.14 12.78 10.80
C GLU A 20 19.74 12.35 11.24
N ALA A 21 18.67 13.03 10.78
CA ALA A 21 17.30 12.63 11.10
C ALA A 21 16.89 11.33 10.39
N LEU A 22 17.53 10.98 9.26
CA LEU A 22 17.22 9.78 8.48
C LEU A 22 17.79 8.52 9.14
N PHE A 23 16.90 7.64 9.58
CA PHE A 23 17.29 6.40 10.25
C PHE A 23 17.40 5.21 9.30
N GLY A 24 16.47 5.09 8.35
CA GLY A 24 16.46 3.98 7.40
C GLY A 24 15.52 4.18 6.23
N ILE A 25 15.80 3.47 5.13
CA ILE A 25 14.98 3.44 3.92
C ILE A 25 14.79 1.98 3.52
N TYR A 26 13.54 1.59 3.32
CA TYR A 26 13.14 0.22 3.05
C TYR A 26 12.22 0.18 1.83
N LEU A 27 12.60 -0.61 0.84
CA LEU A 27 11.70 -1.00 -0.25
C LEU A 27 10.89 -2.21 0.22
N TYR A 28 9.58 -2.18 0.04
CA TYR A 28 8.69 -3.30 0.36
C TYR A 28 7.70 -3.55 -0.79
N GLY A 29 6.68 -4.37 -0.54
CA GLY A 29 5.56 -4.55 -1.46
C GLY A 29 5.94 -5.29 -2.74
N SER A 30 5.27 -4.96 -3.85
CA SER A 30 5.27 -5.81 -5.05
C SER A 30 6.66 -6.02 -5.67
N ALA A 31 7.55 -5.03 -5.50
CA ALA A 31 8.95 -5.08 -5.93
C ALA A 31 9.78 -6.14 -5.18
N VAL A 32 9.39 -6.49 -3.95
CA VAL A 32 10.06 -7.48 -3.11
C VAL A 32 9.31 -8.81 -3.10
N ASP A 33 7.97 -8.76 -3.13
CA ASP A 33 7.10 -9.94 -3.05
C ASP A 33 6.98 -10.74 -4.37
N GLY A 34 7.68 -10.34 -5.43
CA GLY A 34 7.69 -11.04 -6.74
C GLY A 34 6.46 -10.78 -7.61
N GLY A 35 5.71 -9.71 -7.32
CA GLY A 35 4.48 -9.32 -8.02
C GLY A 35 4.58 -8.00 -8.79
N LEU A 36 5.80 -7.54 -9.09
CA LEU A 36 6.03 -6.25 -9.75
C LEU A 36 5.49 -6.27 -11.19
N GLY A 37 4.28 -5.73 -11.37
CA GLY A 37 3.63 -5.59 -12.66
C GLY A 37 4.10 -4.34 -13.44
N PRO A 38 3.65 -4.16 -14.69
CA PRO A 38 4.04 -2.99 -15.49
C PRO A 38 3.60 -1.65 -14.90
N GLU A 39 2.44 -1.62 -14.25
CA GLU A 39 1.87 -0.41 -13.62
C GLU A 39 2.14 -0.34 -12.11
N SER A 40 2.93 -1.26 -11.56
CA SER A 40 3.28 -1.23 -10.14
C SER A 40 4.22 -0.07 -9.81
N ASP A 41 3.95 0.57 -8.70
CA ASP A 41 4.81 1.53 -8.02
C ASP A 41 5.97 0.84 -7.28
N LEU A 42 6.89 1.67 -6.79
CA LEU A 42 7.87 1.30 -5.79
C LEU A 42 7.39 1.81 -4.44
N ASP A 43 7.06 0.88 -3.56
CA ASP A 43 6.62 1.09 -2.18
C ASP A 43 7.84 1.35 -1.25
N LEU A 44 7.98 2.56 -0.72
CA LEU A 44 9.09 2.96 0.16
C LEU A 44 8.61 3.36 1.55
N LEU A 45 9.18 2.72 2.56
CA LEU A 45 9.08 3.12 3.97
C LEU A 45 10.35 3.86 4.35
N VAL A 46 10.21 5.13 4.73
CA VAL A 46 11.31 5.97 5.22
C VAL A 46 11.11 6.20 6.71
N VAL A 47 12.14 5.92 7.50
CA VAL A 47 12.09 6.09 8.96
C VAL A 47 12.97 7.25 9.37
N ILE A 48 12.40 8.17 10.14
CA ILE A 48 13.08 9.34 10.69
C ILE A 48 13.06 9.35 12.21
N THR A 49 13.96 10.13 12.83
CA THR A 49 14.07 10.29 14.29
C THR A 49 13.72 11.68 14.79
N GLN A 50 13.47 12.63 13.88
CA GLN A 50 13.14 14.01 14.21
C GLN A 50 12.05 14.51 13.26
N ALA A 51 11.19 15.40 13.75
CA ALA A 51 10.07 15.94 12.96
C ALA A 51 10.57 16.79 11.80
N LEU A 52 9.83 16.74 10.69
CA LEU A 52 10.15 17.51 9.51
C LEU A 52 9.76 18.96 9.70
N THR A 53 10.70 19.87 9.42
CA THR A 53 10.38 21.29 9.29
C THR A 53 9.47 21.52 8.08
N LEU A 54 8.74 22.63 8.08
CA LEU A 54 7.93 23.05 6.93
C LEU A 54 8.77 23.16 5.63
N GLN A 55 10.02 23.62 5.75
CA GLN A 55 10.94 23.71 4.62
C GLN A 55 11.31 22.33 4.08
N GLN A 56 11.62 21.37 4.95
CA GLN A 56 11.90 19.99 4.55
C GLN A 56 10.70 19.33 3.88
N ARG A 57 9.47 19.53 4.41
CA ARG A 57 8.24 19.01 3.79
C ARG A 57 8.07 19.49 2.34
N LYS A 58 8.29 20.78 2.10
CA LYS A 58 8.24 21.37 0.74
C LYS A 58 9.32 20.80 -0.17
N GLN A 59 10.56 20.76 0.31
CA GLN A 59 11.69 20.22 -0.46
C GLN A 59 11.53 18.74 -0.77
N LEU A 60 10.98 17.95 0.16
CA LEU A 60 10.65 16.54 -0.06
C LEU A 60 9.59 16.38 -1.15
N ALA A 61 8.49 17.15 -1.09
CA ALA A 61 7.46 17.10 -2.13
C ALA A 61 8.05 17.42 -3.52
N GLU A 62 8.84 18.50 -3.63
CA GLU A 62 9.52 18.87 -4.89
C GLU A 62 10.47 17.76 -5.37
N THR A 63 11.26 17.18 -4.48
CA THR A 63 12.21 16.11 -4.79
C THR A 63 11.50 14.84 -5.25
N LEU A 64 10.43 14.44 -4.54
CA LEU A 64 9.65 13.25 -4.88
C LEU A 64 8.95 13.42 -6.23
N LEU A 65 8.40 14.61 -6.52
CA LEU A 65 7.83 14.93 -7.83
C LEU A 65 8.83 14.85 -8.99
N GLN A 66 10.11 15.13 -8.73
CA GLN A 66 11.18 15.08 -9.73
C GLN A 66 11.67 13.65 -10.01
N ILE A 67 11.67 12.79 -8.99
CA ILE A 67 12.20 11.41 -9.08
C ILE A 67 11.10 10.42 -9.45
N SER A 68 9.88 10.64 -8.96
CA SER A 68 8.71 9.83 -9.25
C SER A 68 8.11 10.19 -10.60
N HIS A 69 7.50 9.20 -11.25
CA HIS A 69 6.88 9.33 -12.56
C HIS A 69 5.45 8.80 -12.55
N PRO A 70 4.54 9.36 -13.37
CA PRO A 70 3.18 8.88 -13.47
C PRO A 70 3.10 7.39 -13.82
N ILE A 71 2.03 6.72 -13.36
CA ILE A 71 1.77 5.31 -13.65
C ILE A 71 1.76 5.08 -15.17
N GLY A 72 2.48 4.05 -15.62
CA GLY A 72 2.62 3.71 -17.05
C GLY A 72 3.77 4.41 -17.78
N ALA A 73 4.52 5.29 -17.11
CA ALA A 73 5.78 5.81 -17.64
C ALA A 73 6.88 4.73 -17.71
N VAL A 74 7.99 5.05 -18.39
CA VAL A 74 9.15 4.15 -18.49
C VAL A 74 9.80 3.90 -17.12
N GLN A 75 9.86 4.95 -16.30
CA GLN A 75 10.22 4.87 -14.89
C GLN A 75 8.96 4.72 -14.04
N ARG A 76 9.12 4.17 -12.84
CA ARG A 76 7.97 3.82 -11.99
C ARG A 76 7.52 5.00 -11.14
N ALA A 77 6.25 4.96 -10.75
CA ALA A 77 5.72 5.74 -9.65
C ALA A 77 6.41 5.34 -8.34
N LEU A 78 6.63 6.32 -7.47
CA LEU A 78 7.04 6.10 -6.09
C LEU A 78 5.83 6.30 -5.19
N GLU A 79 5.64 5.39 -4.25
CA GLU A 79 4.83 5.61 -3.06
C GLU A 79 5.80 5.70 -1.87
N VAL A 80 5.84 6.86 -1.20
CA VAL A 80 6.79 7.09 -0.09
C VAL A 80 6.03 7.46 1.17
N THR A 81 6.11 6.59 2.18
CA THR A 81 5.55 6.84 3.51
C THR A 81 6.68 7.08 4.51
N ILE A 82 6.70 8.26 5.11
CA ILE A 82 7.69 8.67 6.12
C ILE A 82 7.08 8.53 7.51
N VAL A 83 7.75 7.81 8.41
CA VAL A 83 7.26 7.52 9.76
C VAL A 83 8.34 7.78 10.80
N HIS A 84 7.93 8.26 11.98
CA HIS A 84 8.83 8.37 13.13
C HIS A 84 9.18 7.00 13.70
N LYS A 85 10.45 6.81 14.00
CA LYS A 85 10.95 5.60 14.66
C LYS A 85 10.22 5.32 15.97
N ASP A 86 10.01 6.36 16.79
CA ASP A 86 9.36 6.22 18.10
C ASP A 86 7.88 5.86 17.97
N HIS A 87 7.20 6.27 16.89
CA HIS A 87 5.82 5.85 16.62
C HIS A 87 5.76 4.35 16.35
N ILE A 88 6.66 3.83 15.50
CA ILE A 88 6.78 2.39 15.22
C ILE A 88 7.09 1.61 16.51
N LEU A 89 7.98 2.14 17.36
CA LEU A 89 8.34 1.51 18.63
C LEU A 89 7.25 1.60 19.70
N SER A 90 6.37 2.60 19.64
CA SER A 90 5.27 2.74 20.59
C SER A 90 4.24 1.61 20.49
N GLY A 91 4.11 0.98 19.32
CA GLY A 91 3.07 -0.01 19.04
C GLY A 91 1.65 0.56 19.18
N SER A 92 1.49 1.88 19.14
CA SER A 92 0.17 2.52 19.23
C SER A 92 -0.69 2.22 18.00
N TYR A 93 -2.00 2.35 18.15
CA TYR A 93 -2.95 2.17 17.06
C TYR A 93 -4.10 3.20 17.16
N PRO A 94 -4.50 3.86 16.05
CA PRO A 94 -3.82 3.84 14.75
C PRO A 94 -2.44 4.53 14.82
N LEU A 95 -1.55 4.14 13.92
CA LEU A 95 -0.26 4.81 13.76
C LEU A 95 -0.45 6.07 12.89
N SER A 96 0.45 7.04 13.06
CA SER A 96 0.51 8.21 12.19
C SER A 96 1.79 8.21 11.37
N TYR A 97 1.66 8.49 10.08
CA TYR A 97 2.80 8.87 9.26
C TYR A 97 3.08 10.38 9.42
N GLU A 98 4.35 10.76 9.25
CA GLU A 98 4.77 12.16 9.23
C GLU A 98 4.41 12.82 7.89
N LEU A 99 4.56 12.06 6.79
CA LEU A 99 4.33 12.49 5.41
C LEU A 99 4.08 11.25 4.54
N GLN A 100 3.13 11.34 3.60
CA GLN A 100 2.94 10.33 2.56
C GLN A 100 2.90 10.99 1.18
N PHE A 101 3.57 10.38 0.21
CA PHE A 101 3.59 10.79 -1.18
C PHE A 101 3.14 9.62 -2.07
N GLY A 102 2.34 9.94 -3.08
CA GLY A 102 2.03 9.08 -4.20
C GLY A 102 1.64 9.93 -5.41
N GLU A 103 1.66 9.33 -6.60
CA GLU A 103 1.38 10.06 -7.84
C GLU A 103 -0.05 10.63 -7.90
N TRP A 104 -1.00 10.07 -7.14
CA TRP A 104 -2.36 10.58 -7.01
C TRP A 104 -2.42 11.97 -6.34
N LEU A 105 -1.34 12.44 -5.71
CA LEU A 105 -1.24 13.79 -5.13
C LEU A 105 -0.50 14.78 -6.04
N ARG A 106 -0.07 14.38 -7.24
CA ARG A 106 0.82 15.19 -8.07
C ARG A 106 0.24 16.55 -8.40
N ASP A 107 -1.05 16.62 -8.75
CA ASP A 107 -1.70 17.87 -9.16
C ASP A 107 -1.88 18.82 -7.98
N GLU A 108 -2.25 18.29 -6.81
CA GLU A 108 -2.34 19.03 -5.55
C GLU A 108 -0.98 19.59 -5.14
N LEU A 109 0.08 18.78 -5.23
CA LEU A 109 1.44 19.19 -4.90
C LEU A 109 1.96 20.27 -5.85
N ASN A 110 1.65 20.17 -7.15
CA ASN A 110 1.97 21.22 -8.12
C ASN A 110 1.21 22.53 -7.84
N GLN A 111 0.05 22.46 -7.20
CA GLN A 111 -0.72 23.62 -6.73
C GLN A 111 -0.22 24.16 -5.37
N GLY A 112 0.81 23.54 -4.78
CA GLY A 112 1.44 23.99 -3.55
C GLY A 112 0.82 23.43 -2.28
N VAL A 113 0.03 22.34 -2.36
CA VAL A 113 -0.40 21.60 -1.17
C VAL A 113 0.82 21.11 -0.41
N ILE A 114 0.75 21.20 0.91
CA ILE A 114 1.82 20.77 1.81
C ILE A 114 1.40 19.47 2.46
N LEU A 115 2.22 18.42 2.27
CA LEU A 115 1.99 17.13 2.91
C LEU A 115 2.10 17.26 4.43
N SER A 116 1.09 16.75 5.13
CA SER A 116 0.94 16.78 6.58
C SER A 116 0.96 15.39 7.21
N GLU A 117 1.09 15.36 8.52
CA GLU A 117 0.89 14.14 9.29
C GLU A 117 -0.59 13.73 9.27
N HIS A 118 -0.84 12.43 9.20
CA HIS A 118 -2.19 11.86 9.35
C HIS A 118 -2.13 10.53 10.08
N ALA A 119 -3.15 10.26 10.90
CA ALA A 119 -3.39 8.94 11.46
C ALA A 119 -4.00 8.05 10.37
N ASP A 120 -3.42 6.87 10.16
CA ASP A 120 -3.82 5.96 9.09
C ASP A 120 -3.83 4.50 9.59
N PRO A 121 -5.01 3.85 9.64
CA PRO A 121 -5.12 2.42 9.94
C PRO A 121 -4.27 1.53 9.03
N ASP A 122 -4.14 1.86 7.73
CA ASP A 122 -3.43 1.03 6.75
C ASP A 122 -1.93 0.95 7.04
N LEU A 123 -1.39 1.92 7.78
CA LEU A 123 0.02 1.92 8.18
C LEU A 123 0.39 0.64 8.97
N SER A 124 -0.51 0.05 9.75
CA SER A 124 -0.24 -1.22 10.41
C SER A 124 -0.08 -2.39 9.42
N ILE A 125 -0.85 -2.37 8.32
CA ILE A 125 -0.79 -3.37 7.24
C ILE A 125 0.52 -3.19 6.47
N LEU A 126 0.88 -1.95 6.14
CA LEU A 126 2.14 -1.57 5.50
C LEU A 126 3.34 -2.05 6.30
N LEU A 127 3.43 -1.69 7.59
CA LEU A 127 4.55 -2.09 8.44
C LEU A 127 4.61 -3.61 8.58
N LYS A 128 3.47 -4.31 8.67
CA LYS A 128 3.47 -5.78 8.69
C LYS A 128 4.05 -6.37 7.39
N LYS A 129 3.68 -5.84 6.22
CA LYS A 129 4.28 -6.24 4.93
C LYS A 129 5.80 -6.03 4.94
N ALA A 130 6.24 -4.83 5.32
CA ALA A 130 7.67 -4.51 5.39
C ALA A 130 8.42 -5.37 6.42
N GLN A 131 7.80 -5.78 7.53
CA GLN A 131 8.40 -6.71 8.48
C GLN A 131 8.62 -8.11 7.92
N MET A 132 7.69 -8.58 7.08
CA MET A 132 7.79 -9.90 6.46
C MET A 132 8.84 -9.88 5.36
N HIS A 133 8.73 -8.95 4.41
CA HIS A 133 9.63 -8.84 3.27
C HIS A 133 9.98 -7.38 2.96
N HIS A 134 11.27 -7.06 3.03
CA HIS A 134 11.81 -5.78 2.63
C HIS A 134 13.22 -5.92 2.07
N LEU A 135 13.61 -4.96 1.23
CA LEU A 135 15.00 -4.70 0.88
C LEU A 135 15.45 -3.45 1.65
N THR A 136 16.58 -3.56 2.36
CA THR A 136 17.16 -2.43 3.08
C THR A 136 18.03 -1.62 2.14
N LEU A 137 17.62 -0.39 1.83
CA LEU A 137 18.40 0.55 1.02
C LEU A 137 19.35 1.36 1.91
N LEU A 138 18.92 1.68 3.14
CA LEU A 138 19.71 2.39 4.13
C LEU A 138 19.32 1.96 5.56
N GLY A 139 20.29 1.90 6.46
CA GLY A 139 20.07 1.66 7.89
C GLY A 139 20.09 0.17 8.28
N PRO A 140 19.76 -0.16 9.54
CA PRO A 140 19.60 -1.55 9.98
C PRO A 140 18.34 -2.16 9.35
N SER A 141 18.32 -3.49 9.20
CA SER A 141 17.15 -4.20 8.65
C SER A 141 15.89 -3.87 9.44
N PHE A 142 14.77 -3.60 8.76
CA PHE A 142 13.52 -3.18 9.40
C PHE A 142 13.03 -4.18 10.46
N SER A 143 13.16 -5.48 10.20
CA SER A 143 12.77 -6.56 11.11
C SER A 143 13.67 -6.71 12.34
N GLN A 144 14.85 -6.07 12.39
CA GLN A 144 15.78 -6.17 13.52
C GLN A 144 15.45 -5.22 14.68
N TRP A 145 14.62 -4.20 14.45
CA TRP A 145 14.36 -3.15 15.45
C TRP A 145 12.89 -2.75 15.57
N SER A 146 12.07 -2.96 14.53
CA SER A 146 10.64 -2.64 14.60
C SER A 146 9.90 -3.57 15.58
N VAL A 147 8.85 -3.05 16.23
CA VAL A 147 8.01 -3.83 17.13
C VAL A 147 7.03 -4.66 16.30
N GLU A 148 6.89 -5.95 16.64
CA GLU A 148 5.94 -6.84 15.97
C GLU A 148 4.53 -6.26 15.98
N ILE A 149 3.89 -6.19 14.81
CA ILE A 149 2.47 -5.83 14.71
C ILE A 149 1.63 -7.06 15.10
N PRO A 150 0.85 -7.01 16.21
CA PRO A 150 0.01 -8.12 16.64
C PRO A 150 -1.08 -8.42 15.62
N VAL A 151 -1.47 -9.69 15.52
CA VAL A 151 -2.52 -10.11 14.58
C VAL A 151 -3.86 -9.40 14.84
N GLN A 152 -4.18 -9.07 16.10
CA GLN A 152 -5.39 -8.35 16.45
C GLN A 152 -5.37 -6.90 15.94
N GLN A 153 -4.21 -6.24 16.00
CA GLN A 153 -4.01 -4.91 15.44
C GLN A 153 -4.11 -4.95 13.91
N LEU A 154 -3.57 -5.99 13.26
CA LEU A 154 -3.71 -6.18 11.82
C LEU A 154 -5.19 -6.35 11.42
N TRP A 155 -5.97 -7.10 12.19
CA TRP A 155 -7.42 -7.23 11.93
C TRP A 155 -8.15 -5.91 12.14
N GLN A 156 -7.81 -5.15 13.20
CA GLN A 156 -8.41 -3.84 13.45
C GLN A 156 -8.09 -2.86 12.31
N ALA A 157 -6.84 -2.82 11.85
CA ALA A 157 -6.42 -2.07 10.68
C ALA A 157 -7.26 -2.41 9.45
N MET A 158 -7.39 -3.70 9.13
CA MET A 158 -8.22 -4.14 8.02
C MET A 158 -9.69 -3.75 8.19
N ALA A 159 -10.23 -3.82 9.42
CA ALA A 159 -11.61 -3.45 9.73
C ALA A 159 -11.87 -1.96 9.54
N ASP A 160 -10.89 -1.12 9.85
CA ASP A 160 -11.01 0.34 9.73
C ASP A 160 -10.70 0.82 8.31
N THR A 161 -9.92 0.07 7.52
CA THR A 161 -9.59 0.42 6.12
C THR A 161 -10.65 -0.04 5.11
N TYR A 162 -11.13 -1.29 5.17
CA TYR A 162 -11.98 -1.84 4.11
C TYR A 162 -13.31 -1.11 3.84
N PRO A 163 -13.99 -0.45 4.82
CA PRO A 163 -15.27 0.20 4.55
C PRO A 163 -15.11 1.36 3.55
N SER A 164 -14.00 2.10 3.64
CA SER A 164 -13.70 3.18 2.70
C SER A 164 -13.46 2.64 1.28
N ILE A 165 -12.80 1.49 1.17
CA ILE A 165 -12.59 0.83 -0.13
C ILE A 165 -13.94 0.40 -0.73
N VAL A 166 -14.80 -0.24 0.07
CA VAL A 166 -16.13 -0.68 -0.40
C VAL A 166 -17.02 0.51 -0.79
N ALA A 167 -16.86 1.67 -0.15
CA ALA A 167 -17.67 2.85 -0.43
C ALA A 167 -17.26 3.60 -1.71
N HIS A 168 -15.98 3.51 -2.14
CA HIS A 168 -15.44 4.36 -3.21
C HIS A 168 -14.63 3.57 -4.26
N TRP A 169 -14.83 2.25 -4.37
CA TRP A 169 -14.07 1.42 -5.31
C TRP A 169 -14.26 1.83 -6.79
N ASP A 170 -15.32 2.56 -7.10
CA ASP A 170 -15.80 2.95 -8.43
C ASP A 170 -15.57 4.44 -8.78
N GLU A 171 -14.90 5.22 -7.92
CA GLU A 171 -14.80 6.69 -8.08
C GLU A 171 -13.50 7.16 -8.75
N ASP A 172 -12.38 6.46 -8.56
CA ASP A 172 -11.03 6.97 -8.88
C ASP A 172 -10.34 6.28 -10.08
N ALA A 173 -11.09 5.53 -10.89
CA ALA A 173 -10.54 4.70 -11.98
C ALA A 173 -9.44 3.71 -11.52
N ASP A 174 -9.51 3.29 -10.25
CA ASP A 174 -8.60 2.36 -9.60
C ASP A 174 -9.30 1.05 -9.16
N GLU A 175 -10.43 0.71 -9.81
CA GLU A 175 -11.30 -0.43 -9.46
C GLU A 175 -10.50 -1.73 -9.29
N ARG A 176 -9.55 -1.96 -10.21
CA ARG A 176 -8.68 -3.14 -10.18
C ARG A 176 -7.90 -3.22 -8.87
N ASN A 177 -7.22 -2.16 -8.46
CA ASN A 177 -6.39 -2.20 -7.25
C ASN A 177 -7.24 -2.25 -5.98
N GLN A 178 -8.37 -1.53 -5.95
CA GLN A 178 -9.31 -1.52 -4.83
C GLN A 178 -9.92 -2.92 -4.61
N ILE A 179 -10.44 -3.56 -5.67
CA ILE A 179 -11.03 -4.90 -5.57
C ILE A 179 -9.96 -5.96 -5.24
N LEU A 180 -8.75 -5.86 -5.81
CA LEU A 180 -7.64 -6.75 -5.45
C LEU A 180 -7.18 -6.53 -4.00
N ALA A 181 -7.26 -5.31 -3.47
CA ALA A 181 -7.00 -5.03 -2.05
C ALA A 181 -8.06 -5.69 -1.15
N LEU A 182 -9.35 -5.62 -1.52
CA LEU A 182 -10.42 -6.35 -0.83
C LEU A 182 -10.19 -7.87 -0.85
N CYS A 183 -9.73 -8.43 -1.98
CA CYS A 183 -9.35 -9.85 -2.05
C CYS A 183 -8.26 -10.19 -1.04
N ARG A 184 -7.22 -9.34 -0.93
CA ARG A 184 -6.13 -9.51 0.03
C ARG A 184 -6.62 -9.42 1.47
N ILE A 185 -7.48 -8.46 1.79
CA ILE A 185 -8.09 -8.34 3.12
C ILE A 185 -8.87 -9.61 3.48
N TYR A 186 -9.75 -10.07 2.58
CA TYR A 186 -10.52 -11.29 2.81
C TYR A 186 -9.61 -12.51 3.02
N PHE A 187 -8.61 -12.70 2.16
CA PHE A 187 -7.60 -13.75 2.32
C PHE A 187 -6.94 -13.68 3.70
N SER A 188 -6.43 -12.50 4.09
CA SER A 188 -5.72 -12.31 5.35
C SER A 188 -6.57 -12.56 6.58
N LEU A 189 -7.86 -12.24 6.55
CA LEU A 189 -8.75 -12.55 7.65
C LEU A 189 -8.97 -14.06 7.82
N VAL A 190 -8.93 -14.83 6.73
CA VAL A 190 -9.10 -16.28 6.78
C VAL A 190 -7.81 -17.01 7.15
N THR A 191 -6.67 -16.61 6.59
CA THR A 191 -5.40 -17.34 6.72
C THR A 191 -4.47 -16.79 7.81
N ASN A 192 -4.69 -15.54 8.26
CA ASN A 192 -3.76 -14.74 9.06
C ASN A 192 -2.41 -14.46 8.37
N GLU A 193 -2.36 -14.60 7.03
CA GLU A 193 -1.20 -14.28 6.20
C GLU A 193 -1.52 -13.11 5.26
N ILE A 194 -0.52 -12.33 4.85
CA ILE A 194 -0.69 -11.32 3.80
C ILE A 194 -0.06 -11.86 2.52
N ALA A 195 -0.86 -12.02 1.47
CA ALA A 195 -0.39 -12.45 0.16
C ALA A 195 -0.35 -11.28 -0.84
N PRO A 196 0.43 -11.42 -1.93
CA PRO A 196 0.32 -10.54 -3.09
C PRO A 196 -1.10 -10.49 -3.66
N LYS A 197 -1.45 -9.36 -4.29
CA LYS A 197 -2.79 -9.08 -4.81
C LYS A 197 -3.29 -10.16 -5.78
N ASP A 198 -2.43 -10.64 -6.68
CA ASP A 198 -2.78 -11.67 -7.66
C ASP A 198 -3.02 -13.05 -7.02
N GLN A 199 -2.21 -13.42 -6.02
CA GLN A 199 -2.37 -14.68 -5.29
C GLN A 199 -3.65 -14.67 -4.46
N ALA A 200 -3.95 -13.57 -3.78
CA ALA A 200 -5.19 -13.39 -3.04
C ALA A 200 -6.41 -13.46 -3.98
N ALA A 201 -6.35 -12.81 -5.14
CA ALA A 201 -7.42 -12.88 -6.14
C ALA A 201 -7.64 -14.31 -6.65
N GLN A 202 -6.57 -15.06 -6.94
CA GLN A 202 -6.68 -16.46 -7.35
C GLN A 202 -7.36 -17.33 -6.30
N TRP A 203 -7.08 -17.07 -5.01
CA TRP A 203 -7.75 -17.75 -3.90
C TRP A 203 -9.24 -17.38 -3.79
N VAL A 204 -9.60 -16.11 -4.07
CA VAL A 204 -11.01 -15.66 -4.09
C VAL A 204 -11.77 -16.23 -5.29
N ILE A 205 -11.16 -16.31 -6.47
CA ILE A 205 -11.78 -16.84 -7.69
C ILE A 205 -12.37 -18.24 -7.46
N ALA A 206 -11.66 -19.11 -6.72
CA ALA A 206 -12.13 -20.47 -6.42
C ALA A 206 -13.41 -20.52 -5.56
N GLN A 207 -13.80 -19.41 -4.94
CA GLN A 207 -14.96 -19.28 -4.06
C GLN A 207 -16.12 -18.52 -4.70
N LEU A 208 -15.90 -17.86 -5.83
CA LEU A 208 -16.92 -17.13 -6.57
C LEU A 208 -17.81 -18.07 -7.38
N GLN A 209 -19.06 -17.64 -7.61
CA GLN A 209 -19.93 -18.30 -8.57
C GLN A 209 -19.29 -18.28 -9.97
N PRO A 210 -19.42 -19.35 -10.79
CA PRO A 210 -18.74 -19.47 -12.08
C PRO A 210 -18.92 -18.27 -13.02
N GLN A 211 -20.08 -17.61 -12.96
CA GLN A 211 -20.39 -16.44 -13.78
C GLN A 211 -19.55 -15.18 -13.44
N HIS A 212 -19.04 -15.06 -12.20
CA HIS A 212 -18.24 -13.90 -11.75
C HIS A 212 -16.73 -14.18 -11.78
N GLN A 213 -16.31 -15.43 -11.95
CA GLN A 213 -14.89 -15.79 -12.01
C GLN A 213 -14.13 -15.11 -13.15
N PRO A 214 -14.66 -15.01 -14.40
CA PRO A 214 -13.90 -14.46 -15.51
C PRO A 214 -13.49 -13.00 -15.35
N VAL A 215 -14.32 -12.18 -14.68
CA VAL A 215 -14.02 -10.75 -14.50
C VAL A 215 -12.91 -10.53 -13.47
N LEU A 216 -12.92 -11.24 -12.34
CA LEU A 216 -11.80 -11.19 -11.37
C LEU A 216 -10.51 -11.80 -11.94
N GLN A 217 -10.62 -12.84 -12.78
CA GLN A 217 -9.48 -13.39 -13.51
C GLN A 217 -8.84 -12.35 -14.43
N ARG A 218 -9.65 -11.60 -15.21
CA ARG A 218 -9.13 -10.52 -16.06
C ARG A 218 -8.46 -9.42 -15.23
N MET A 219 -9.04 -9.02 -14.09
CA MET A 219 -8.39 -8.06 -13.18
C MET A 219 -7.01 -8.53 -12.73
N SER A 220 -6.90 -9.80 -12.32
CA SER A 220 -5.62 -10.37 -11.91
C SER A 220 -4.63 -10.49 -13.07
N GLN A 221 -5.08 -10.83 -14.28
CA GLN A 221 -4.23 -10.91 -15.47
C GLN A 221 -3.71 -9.53 -15.89
N GLU A 222 -4.55 -8.50 -15.83
CA GLU A 222 -4.17 -7.12 -16.13
C GLU A 222 -3.15 -6.60 -15.12
N TYR A 223 -3.38 -6.83 -13.83
CA TYR A 223 -2.44 -6.45 -12.77
C TYR A 223 -1.03 -7.04 -13.00
N LYS A 224 -0.97 -8.27 -13.53
CA LYS A 224 0.28 -8.95 -13.88
C LYS A 224 0.87 -8.54 -15.24
N GLY A 225 0.20 -7.66 -15.98
CA GLY A 225 0.61 -7.26 -17.33
C GLY A 225 0.44 -8.34 -18.40
N GLN A 226 -0.40 -9.35 -18.15
CA GLN A 226 -0.62 -10.47 -19.07
C GLN A 226 -1.64 -10.15 -20.17
N ILE A 227 -2.51 -9.17 -19.90
CA ILE A 227 -3.46 -8.61 -20.87
C ILE A 227 -3.31 -7.10 -20.92
N ALA A 228 -3.84 -6.48 -21.98
CA ALA A 228 -3.88 -5.04 -22.09
C ALA A 228 -4.80 -4.41 -21.03
N LYS A 229 -4.56 -3.14 -20.73
CA LYS A 229 -5.40 -2.34 -19.83
C LYS A 229 -6.88 -2.43 -20.24
N GLN A 230 -7.74 -2.69 -19.27
CA GLN A 230 -9.19 -2.73 -19.47
C GLN A 230 -9.81 -1.39 -19.05
N ASN A 231 -11.05 -1.14 -19.48
CA ASN A 231 -11.83 0.00 -19.00
C ASN A 231 -12.82 -0.48 -17.92
N TRP A 232 -12.37 -0.51 -16.67
CA TRP A 232 -13.18 -1.03 -15.56
C TRP A 232 -14.40 -0.16 -15.23
N GLN A 233 -14.36 1.12 -15.59
CA GLN A 233 -15.47 2.06 -15.42
C GLN A 233 -16.72 1.62 -16.21
N ASP A 234 -16.53 0.99 -17.37
CA ASP A 234 -17.63 0.47 -18.19
C ASP A 234 -18.18 -0.88 -17.66
N GLU A 235 -17.49 -1.49 -16.69
CA GLU A 235 -17.79 -2.83 -16.17
C GLU A 235 -18.29 -2.84 -14.73
N HIS A 236 -18.63 -1.68 -14.14
CA HIS A 236 -19.09 -1.59 -12.75
C HIS A 236 -20.23 -2.55 -12.42
N GLN A 237 -21.18 -2.77 -13.34
CA GLN A 237 -22.27 -3.74 -13.15
C GLN A 237 -21.77 -5.19 -12.99
N ALA A 238 -20.69 -5.56 -13.69
CA ALA A 238 -20.08 -6.88 -13.57
C ALA A 238 -19.18 -7.02 -12.32
N LEU A 239 -18.67 -5.89 -11.81
CA LEU A 239 -17.80 -5.82 -10.64
C LEU A 239 -18.56 -5.77 -9.31
N GLN A 240 -19.72 -5.12 -9.28
CA GLN A 240 -20.55 -4.98 -8.06
C GLN A 240 -20.79 -6.32 -7.34
N PRO A 241 -21.15 -7.44 -8.02
CA PRO A 241 -21.34 -8.72 -7.34
C PRO A 241 -20.08 -9.27 -6.66
N ILE A 242 -18.89 -8.91 -7.16
CA ILE A 242 -17.61 -9.29 -6.54
C ILE A 242 -17.39 -8.48 -5.27
N VAL A 243 -17.64 -7.16 -5.33
CA VAL A 243 -17.53 -6.26 -4.17
C VAL A 243 -18.52 -6.66 -3.09
N ASP A 244 -19.78 -6.93 -3.45
CA ASP A 244 -20.82 -7.40 -2.52
C ASP A 244 -20.43 -8.71 -1.85
N PHE A 245 -19.89 -9.66 -2.63
CA PHE A 245 -19.37 -10.92 -2.11
C PHE A 245 -18.22 -10.68 -1.12
N LEU A 246 -17.22 -9.88 -1.50
CA LEU A 246 -16.06 -9.60 -0.66
C LEU A 246 -16.46 -8.90 0.63
N SER A 247 -17.27 -7.84 0.55
CA SER A 247 -17.79 -7.10 1.70
C SER A 247 -18.53 -8.02 2.68
N SER A 248 -19.47 -8.82 2.18
CA SER A 248 -20.21 -9.79 2.99
C SER A 248 -19.30 -10.82 3.67
N ARG A 249 -18.32 -11.35 2.95
CA ARG A 249 -17.36 -12.31 3.52
C ARG A 249 -16.45 -11.69 4.57
N ILE A 250 -15.98 -10.48 4.33
CA ILE A 250 -15.15 -9.72 5.28
C ILE A 250 -15.95 -9.47 6.58
N ASP A 251 -17.20 -9.02 6.47
CA ASP A 251 -18.11 -8.84 7.62
C ASP A 251 -18.30 -10.13 8.42
N GLU A 252 -18.52 -11.26 7.74
CA GLU A 252 -18.64 -12.57 8.38
C GLU A 252 -17.38 -12.94 9.17
N GLN A 253 -16.19 -12.68 8.63
CA GLN A 253 -14.93 -12.98 9.32
C GLN A 253 -14.73 -12.09 10.54
N PHE A 254 -15.04 -10.80 10.47
CA PHE A 254 -14.97 -9.92 11.65
C PHE A 254 -15.95 -10.32 12.74
N LYS A 255 -17.18 -10.73 12.38
CA LYS A 255 -18.15 -11.28 13.34
C LYS A 255 -17.63 -12.54 14.02
N LYS A 256 -17.00 -13.47 13.28
CA LYS A 256 -16.38 -14.67 13.85
C LYS A 256 -15.23 -14.32 14.80
N LYS A 257 -14.32 -13.42 14.40
CA LYS A 257 -13.16 -13.03 15.21
C LYS A 257 -13.54 -12.25 16.46
N SER A 258 -14.54 -11.38 16.40
CA SER A 258 -15.07 -10.70 17.59
C SER A 258 -15.75 -11.65 18.58
N SER A 259 -16.35 -12.75 18.11
CA SER A 259 -16.91 -13.78 18.99
C SER A 259 -15.86 -14.66 19.67
N LEU A 260 -14.64 -14.76 19.11
CA LEU A 260 -13.51 -15.52 19.68
C LEU A 260 -12.73 -14.73 20.74
N ASN A 261 -12.87 -13.39 20.76
CA ASN A 261 -12.21 -12.49 21.70
C ASN A 261 -13.08 -12.12 22.92
N LYS A 262 -14.26 -12.76 23.07
CA LYS A 262 -15.14 -12.66 24.25
C LYS A 262 -15.01 -13.92 25.10
#